data_AF-A0A8T1TKJ2-F1
#
_entry.id   AF-A0A8T1TKJ2-F1
#
_cell.length_a   1.000
_cell.length_b   1.000
_cell.length_c   1.000
_cell.angle_alpha   90.00
_cell.angle_beta   90.00
_cell.angle_gamma   90.00
#
_symmetry.space_group_name_H-M   'P 1'
#
loop_
_entity.id
_entity.type
_entity.pdbx_description
1 polymer ?
#
loop_
_entity_poly.entity_id
_entity_poly.type
_entity_poly.pdbx_seq_one_letter_code
_entity_poly.pdbx_strand_id
1 'polypeptide(L)'
;RDEDAVSSFGLKLDGPYRDESATATNIARKDYDKMFTLTGNAFHSTTISEIRSESCYRMDRRFHAQGKCKDAYSYYFNAGRLFPKFVLPWFGLAQMYYERNEFTEAASYLEKVNKAYPENVEILSLLGDVYGKLGKKDNAVILLRCVVELEPGIVEALIGTTELLHGSPKWKEQIIAIASYVAAEKVMNNTSERVPMEVYANLGVLQQRVGKTADVITCFKKALKQLGDSSTDGSKCHNPVGRVYEEMGNRDCAKKLYDTILEVYPRFTDCLLRLDCMLRDRGHEADAIKMFDKGNIHLKKREWVFAQKKYEKVMGMPGLKNDPYAFLSMGNIFMSNLGKKNRYTKNMSLSEVY
;
A
#
# COMPACT_ATOMS: atom_id res chain seq x y z
N ARG A 1 -38.38 -21.17 19.21
CA ARG A 1 -38.14 -19.73 19.03
C ARG A 1 -36.65 -19.54 19.27
N ASP A 2 -35.75 -19.63 18.31
CA ASP A 2 -35.88 -19.54 16.85
C ASP A 2 -34.82 -20.48 16.24
N GLU A 3 -35.30 -21.60 15.70
CA GLU A 3 -34.62 -22.38 14.66
C GLU A 3 -35.42 -22.11 13.38
N ASP A 4 -34.75 -22.10 12.23
CA ASP A 4 -35.27 -21.81 10.90
C ASP A 4 -35.34 -20.33 10.49
N ALA A 5 -34.17 -19.79 10.14
CA ALA A 5 -34.05 -18.81 9.07
C ALA A 5 -33.02 -19.32 8.05
N VAL A 6 -33.43 -20.33 7.27
CA VAL A 6 -32.81 -20.66 5.98
C VAL A 6 -33.09 -19.49 5.04
N SER A 7 -32.18 -18.52 5.01
CA SER A 7 -32.08 -17.51 3.95
C SER A 7 -31.25 -18.09 2.82
N SER A 8 -31.83 -18.17 1.63
CA SER A 8 -31.27 -18.75 0.41
C SER A 8 -30.15 -17.95 -0.25
N PHE A 9 -29.36 -17.17 0.50
CA PHE A 9 -28.20 -16.42 0.03
C PHE A 9 -27.14 -16.39 1.14
N GLY A 10 -25.94 -16.90 0.85
CA GLY A 10 -24.78 -16.69 1.72
C GLY A 10 -24.09 -18.00 2.12
N LEU A 11 -23.12 -18.41 1.32
CA LEU A 11 -21.99 -19.18 1.83
C LEU A 11 -21.36 -18.34 2.96
N LYS A 12 -21.65 -18.64 4.22
CA LYS A 12 -21.01 -17.98 5.36
C LYS A 12 -19.61 -18.56 5.48
N LEU A 13 -18.66 -17.87 4.86
CA LEU A 13 -17.25 -18.19 4.94
C LEU A 13 -16.77 -17.76 6.33
N ASP A 14 -16.02 -18.64 7.00
CA ASP A 14 -15.36 -18.24 8.23
C ASP A 14 -14.35 -17.14 7.90
N GLY A 15 -14.47 -15.99 8.56
CA GLY A 15 -13.60 -14.83 8.35
C GLY A 15 -12.11 -15.13 8.53
N PRO A 16 -11.22 -14.22 8.08
CA PRO A 16 -9.78 -14.36 8.25
C PRO A 16 -9.45 -14.53 9.74
N TYR A 17 -8.63 -15.53 10.05
CA TYR A 17 -8.21 -15.83 11.41
C TYR A 17 -7.40 -14.65 11.96
N ARG A 18 -8.03 -13.79 12.76
CA ARG A 18 -7.35 -12.71 13.50
C ARG A 18 -7.10 -13.18 14.93
N ASP A 19 -5.83 -13.47 15.18
CA ASP A 19 -5.28 -14.04 16.40
C ASP A 19 -5.21 -12.97 17.50
N GLU A 20 -6.32 -12.61 18.14
CA GLU A 20 -6.34 -11.60 19.20
C GLU A 20 -6.58 -12.22 20.60
N SER A 21 -5.52 -12.17 21.43
CA SER A 21 -5.39 -12.51 22.87
C SER A 21 -4.90 -13.92 23.26
N ALA A 22 -3.90 -13.97 24.16
CA ALA A 22 -3.24 -15.20 24.65
C ALA A 22 -4.16 -16.15 25.45
N THR A 23 -5.28 -15.64 25.97
CA THR A 23 -6.33 -16.43 26.64
C THR A 23 -7.31 -17.03 25.65
N ALA A 24 -7.70 -16.27 24.61
CA ALA A 24 -8.51 -16.80 23.50
C ALA A 24 -7.73 -17.83 22.68
N THR A 25 -6.42 -17.64 22.46
CA THR A 25 -5.59 -18.61 21.72
C THR A 25 -5.51 -19.97 22.42
N ASN A 26 -5.44 -20.01 23.76
CA ASN A 26 -5.41 -21.27 24.50
C ASN A 26 -6.76 -21.99 24.52
N ILE A 27 -7.87 -21.25 24.55
CA ILE A 27 -9.24 -21.81 24.47
C ILE A 27 -9.50 -22.32 23.05
N ALA A 28 -9.24 -21.50 22.03
CA ALA A 28 -9.37 -21.88 20.63
C ALA A 28 -8.51 -23.11 20.29
N ARG A 29 -7.23 -23.16 20.74
CA ARG A 29 -6.36 -24.33 20.53
C ARG A 29 -6.91 -25.62 21.15
N LYS A 30 -7.45 -25.54 22.38
CA LYS A 30 -8.06 -26.71 23.05
C LYS A 30 -9.32 -27.20 22.32
N ASP A 31 -10.07 -26.30 21.71
CA ASP A 31 -11.27 -26.66 20.96
C ASP A 31 -10.93 -27.22 19.57
N TYR A 32 -9.89 -26.70 18.90
CA TYR A 32 -9.35 -27.29 17.66
C TYR A 32 -8.77 -28.68 17.87
N ASP A 33 -8.18 -28.97 19.04
CA ASP A 33 -7.69 -30.30 19.37
C ASP A 33 -8.82 -31.33 19.46
N LYS A 34 -9.88 -30.99 20.20
CA LYS A 34 -11.08 -31.83 20.31
C LYS A 34 -11.76 -32.00 18.96
N MET A 35 -11.95 -30.89 18.24
CA MET A 35 -12.52 -30.88 16.90
C MET A 35 -11.78 -31.85 15.99
N PHE A 36 -10.45 -31.78 15.94
CA PHE A 36 -9.63 -32.66 15.10
C PHE A 36 -9.87 -34.14 15.41
N THR A 37 -9.90 -34.51 16.70
CA THR A 37 -10.17 -35.91 17.10
C THR A 37 -11.57 -36.38 16.69
N LEU A 38 -12.60 -35.56 16.90
CA LEU A 38 -13.98 -35.87 16.52
C LEU A 38 -14.14 -36.01 15.01
N THR A 39 -13.55 -35.09 14.25
CA THR A 39 -13.58 -35.13 12.78
C THR A 39 -12.76 -36.31 12.24
N GLY A 40 -11.65 -36.66 12.89
CA GLY A 40 -10.85 -37.84 12.56
C GLY A 40 -11.65 -39.12 12.72
N ASN A 41 -12.36 -39.25 13.84
CA ASN A 41 -13.26 -40.39 14.09
C ASN A 41 -14.38 -40.45 13.04
N ALA A 42 -15.02 -39.31 12.73
CA ALA A 42 -16.04 -39.22 11.69
C ALA A 42 -15.51 -39.64 10.31
N PHE A 43 -14.28 -39.25 9.96
CA PHE A 43 -13.64 -39.62 8.70
C PHE A 43 -13.38 -41.12 8.56
N HIS A 44 -13.03 -41.79 9.65
CA HIS A 44 -12.78 -43.23 9.68
C HIS A 44 -14.06 -44.06 9.83
N SER A 45 -15.09 -43.52 10.48
CA SER A 45 -16.36 -44.22 10.70
C SER A 45 -17.30 -44.22 9.49
N THR A 46 -17.11 -43.31 8.53
CA THR A 46 -17.98 -43.18 7.36
C THR A 46 -17.27 -43.50 6.04
N THR A 47 -18.02 -44.03 5.09
CA THR A 47 -17.59 -44.23 3.70
C THR A 47 -18.13 -43.15 2.76
N ILE A 48 -19.07 -42.33 3.22
CA ILE A 48 -19.71 -41.27 2.43
C ILE A 48 -18.67 -40.18 2.11
N SER A 49 -18.49 -39.91 0.80
CA SER A 49 -17.47 -38.97 0.31
C SER A 49 -17.67 -37.53 0.80
N GLU A 50 -18.91 -37.09 0.93
CA GLU A 50 -19.27 -35.76 1.45
C GLU A 50 -18.82 -35.57 2.90
N ILE A 51 -19.21 -36.47 3.80
CA ILE A 51 -18.84 -36.41 5.22
C ILE A 51 -17.31 -36.53 5.40
N ARG A 52 -16.65 -37.37 4.58
CA ARG A 52 -15.19 -37.47 4.58
C ARG A 52 -14.53 -36.18 4.11
N SER A 53 -15.07 -35.55 3.08
CA SER A 53 -14.59 -34.26 2.57
C SER A 53 -14.76 -33.15 3.61
N GLU A 54 -15.93 -33.05 4.24
CA GLU A 54 -16.15 -32.09 5.32
C GLU A 54 -15.23 -32.36 6.52
N SER A 55 -15.06 -33.63 6.90
CA SER A 55 -14.13 -34.01 7.97
C SER A 55 -12.70 -33.58 7.66
N CYS A 56 -12.22 -33.77 6.43
CA CYS A 56 -10.90 -33.28 6.00
C CYS A 56 -10.81 -31.75 6.05
N TYR A 57 -11.83 -31.03 5.57
CA TYR A 57 -11.87 -29.56 5.63
C TYR A 57 -11.84 -29.03 7.08
N ARG A 58 -12.60 -29.67 7.97
CA ARG A 58 -12.65 -29.34 9.38
C ARG A 58 -11.28 -29.62 10.03
N MET A 59 -10.68 -30.78 9.78
CA MET A 59 -9.31 -31.09 10.24
C MET A 59 -8.28 -30.07 9.77
N ASP A 60 -8.42 -29.57 8.55
CA ASP A 60 -7.57 -28.53 8.00
C ASP A 60 -7.60 -27.23 8.82
N ARG A 61 -8.79 -26.74 9.17
CA ARG A 61 -8.95 -25.44 9.86
C ARG A 61 -8.08 -25.32 11.10
N ARG A 62 -7.84 -26.44 11.80
CA ARG A 62 -6.84 -26.52 12.88
C ARG A 62 -5.43 -26.20 12.41
N PHE A 63 -4.95 -26.86 11.34
CA PHE A 63 -3.60 -26.65 10.81
C PHE A 63 -3.43 -25.25 10.21
N HIS A 64 -4.45 -24.74 9.53
CA HIS A 64 -4.50 -23.36 9.05
C HIS A 64 -4.38 -22.37 10.23
N ALA A 65 -5.17 -22.53 11.30
CA ALA A 65 -5.08 -21.71 12.51
C ALA A 65 -3.71 -21.82 13.23
N GLN A 66 -3.01 -22.96 13.10
CA GLN A 66 -1.66 -23.15 13.66
C GLN A 66 -0.55 -22.62 12.74
N GLY A 67 -0.86 -22.10 11.55
CA GLY A 67 0.13 -21.68 10.55
C GLY A 67 0.93 -22.85 9.95
N LYS A 68 0.47 -24.10 10.12
CA LYS A 68 1.12 -25.29 9.57
C LYS A 68 0.66 -25.53 8.14
N CYS A 69 1.14 -24.70 7.23
CA CYS A 69 0.57 -24.60 5.90
C CYS A 69 0.78 -25.88 5.03
N LYS A 70 1.82 -26.69 5.30
CA LYS A 70 2.07 -27.95 4.56
C LYS A 70 1.02 -29.02 4.85
N ASP A 71 0.73 -29.21 6.14
CA ASP A 71 -0.26 -30.18 6.59
C ASP A 71 -1.66 -29.74 6.13
N ALA A 72 -1.97 -28.45 6.28
CA ALA A 72 -3.20 -27.85 5.77
C ALA A 72 -3.40 -28.17 4.27
N TYR A 73 -2.44 -27.81 3.41
CA TYR A 73 -2.56 -28.10 1.96
C TYR A 73 -3.01 -29.54 1.65
N SER A 74 -2.46 -30.53 2.35
CA SER A 74 -2.84 -31.93 2.16
C SER A 74 -4.31 -32.22 2.51
N TYR A 75 -4.84 -31.64 3.59
CA TYR A 75 -6.22 -31.86 4.04
C TYR A 75 -7.22 -31.12 3.16
N TYR A 76 -7.00 -29.85 2.79
CA TYR A 76 -7.88 -29.18 1.83
C TYR A 76 -7.85 -29.84 0.45
N PHE A 77 -6.68 -30.23 -0.05
CA PHE A 77 -6.57 -30.89 -1.35
C PHE A 77 -7.30 -32.24 -1.34
N ASN A 78 -7.16 -33.03 -0.26
CA ASN A 78 -7.91 -34.26 -0.09
C ASN A 78 -9.42 -34.03 0.01
N ALA A 79 -9.86 -32.98 0.71
CA ALA A 79 -11.27 -32.61 0.79
C ALA A 79 -11.85 -32.30 -0.60
N GLY A 80 -11.18 -31.44 -1.38
CA GLY A 80 -11.60 -31.10 -2.74
C GLY A 80 -11.58 -32.30 -3.70
N ARG A 81 -10.66 -33.26 -3.50
CA ARG A 81 -10.62 -34.50 -4.29
C ARG A 81 -11.76 -35.46 -3.95
N LEU A 82 -12.10 -35.60 -2.68
CA LEU A 82 -13.15 -36.50 -2.21
C LEU A 82 -14.54 -36.04 -2.64
N PHE A 83 -14.78 -34.73 -2.61
CA PHE A 83 -16.06 -34.16 -3.05
C PHE A 83 -15.80 -32.84 -3.81
N PRO A 84 -15.64 -32.89 -5.15
CA PRO A 84 -15.32 -31.71 -5.96
C PRO A 84 -16.37 -30.59 -5.94
N LYS A 85 -17.63 -30.93 -5.62
CA LYS A 85 -18.73 -29.96 -5.45
C LYS A 85 -18.61 -29.17 -4.14
N PHE A 86 -17.79 -29.62 -3.20
CA PHE A 86 -17.53 -28.88 -1.97
C PHE A 86 -16.57 -27.74 -2.25
N VAL A 87 -17.06 -26.51 -2.10
CA VAL A 87 -16.32 -25.32 -2.55
C VAL A 87 -15.43 -24.73 -1.46
N LEU A 88 -15.79 -24.94 -0.18
CA LEU A 88 -15.05 -24.42 0.97
C LEU A 88 -13.55 -24.80 1.02
N PRO A 89 -13.13 -26.03 0.64
CA PRO A 89 -11.72 -26.38 0.61
C PRO A 89 -10.93 -25.58 -0.43
N TRP A 90 -11.53 -25.27 -1.58
CA TRP A 90 -10.87 -24.45 -2.61
C TRP A 90 -10.68 -23.01 -2.11
N PHE A 91 -11.64 -22.47 -1.36
CA PHE A 91 -11.49 -21.16 -0.72
C PHE A 91 -10.40 -21.17 0.36
N GLY A 92 -10.34 -22.21 1.19
CA GLY A 92 -9.29 -22.40 2.18
C GLY A 92 -7.88 -22.51 1.56
N LEU A 93 -7.76 -23.22 0.42
CA LEU A 93 -6.52 -23.26 -0.36
C LEU A 93 -6.14 -21.88 -0.88
N ALA A 94 -7.11 -21.13 -1.43
CA ALA A 94 -6.85 -19.77 -1.90
C ALA A 94 -6.32 -18.85 -0.81
N GLN A 95 -6.94 -18.86 0.38
CA GLN A 95 -6.46 -18.11 1.55
C GLN A 95 -5.02 -18.52 1.90
N MET A 96 -4.71 -19.82 1.88
CA MET A 96 -3.36 -20.28 2.19
C MET A 96 -2.31 -19.84 1.17
N TYR A 97 -2.64 -19.86 -0.12
CA TYR A 97 -1.75 -19.34 -1.16
C TYR A 97 -1.62 -17.81 -1.07
N TYR A 98 -2.68 -17.11 -0.69
CA TYR A 98 -2.67 -15.67 -0.46
C TYR A 98 -1.69 -15.28 0.67
N GLU A 99 -1.75 -15.95 1.82
CA GLU A 99 -0.83 -15.73 2.95
C GLU A 99 0.64 -16.02 2.61
N ARG A 100 0.89 -16.90 1.62
CA ARG A 100 2.24 -17.20 1.12
C ARG A 100 2.73 -16.25 0.04
N ASN A 101 1.93 -15.26 -0.34
CA ASN A 101 2.16 -14.38 -1.49
C ASN A 101 2.24 -15.12 -2.85
N GLU A 102 1.69 -16.34 -2.92
CA GLU A 102 1.57 -17.15 -4.15
C GLU A 102 0.26 -16.80 -4.86
N PHE A 103 0.21 -15.59 -5.43
CA PHE A 103 -1.04 -15.01 -5.93
C PHE A 103 -1.61 -15.70 -7.17
N THR A 104 -0.78 -16.34 -7.98
CA THR A 104 -1.20 -17.06 -9.21
C THR A 104 -2.09 -18.25 -8.88
N GLU A 105 -1.69 -19.05 -7.91
CA GLU A 105 -2.41 -20.23 -7.42
C GLU A 105 -3.65 -19.78 -6.67
N ALA A 106 -3.54 -18.75 -5.82
CA ALA A 106 -4.68 -18.15 -5.12
C ALA A 106 -5.79 -17.74 -6.09
N ALA A 107 -5.44 -17.04 -7.18
CA ALA A 107 -6.38 -16.65 -8.23
C ALA A 107 -7.07 -17.87 -8.85
N SER A 108 -6.30 -18.92 -9.18
CA SER A 108 -6.86 -20.13 -9.83
C SER A 108 -7.90 -20.84 -8.97
N TYR A 109 -7.71 -20.86 -7.64
CA TYR A 109 -8.66 -21.46 -6.72
C TYR A 109 -9.85 -20.54 -6.48
N LEU A 110 -9.64 -19.23 -6.32
CA LEU A 110 -10.74 -18.25 -6.19
C LEU A 110 -11.63 -18.22 -7.43
N GLU A 111 -11.08 -18.34 -8.63
CA GLU A 111 -11.85 -18.44 -9.86
C GLU A 111 -12.78 -19.68 -9.87
N LYS A 112 -12.33 -20.82 -9.32
CA LYS A 112 -13.17 -22.02 -9.16
C LYS A 112 -14.31 -21.79 -8.18
N VAL A 113 -14.02 -21.12 -7.07
CA VAL A 113 -15.00 -20.79 -6.03
C VAL A 113 -16.02 -19.79 -6.56
N ASN A 114 -15.56 -18.77 -7.30
CA ASN A 114 -16.40 -17.76 -7.92
C ASN A 114 -17.35 -18.34 -8.97
N LYS A 115 -16.96 -19.39 -9.71
CA LYS A 115 -17.88 -20.08 -10.64
C LYS A 115 -19.08 -20.71 -9.94
N ALA A 116 -18.91 -21.15 -8.70
CA ALA A 116 -20.00 -21.72 -7.91
C ALA A 116 -20.83 -20.66 -7.18
N TYR A 117 -20.20 -19.56 -6.76
CA TYR A 117 -20.83 -18.46 -6.03
C TYR A 117 -20.42 -17.10 -6.63
N PRO A 118 -20.97 -16.72 -7.80
CA PRO A 118 -20.51 -15.55 -8.57
C PRO A 118 -20.83 -14.19 -7.95
N GLU A 119 -21.79 -14.14 -7.01
CA GLU A 119 -22.23 -12.91 -6.33
C GLU A 119 -21.79 -12.88 -4.86
N ASN A 120 -20.88 -13.77 -4.46
CA ASN A 120 -20.36 -13.74 -3.09
C ASN A 120 -19.31 -12.64 -2.95
N VAL A 121 -19.63 -11.68 -2.10
CA VAL A 121 -18.87 -10.46 -1.92
C VAL A 121 -17.46 -10.71 -1.38
N GLU A 122 -17.27 -11.66 -0.47
CA GLU A 122 -15.96 -11.98 0.09
C GLU A 122 -15.03 -12.58 -0.96
N ILE A 123 -15.57 -13.48 -1.81
CA ILE A 123 -14.81 -14.11 -2.89
C ILE A 123 -14.42 -13.09 -3.94
N LEU A 124 -15.35 -12.22 -4.34
CA LEU A 124 -15.09 -11.15 -5.30
C LEU A 124 -14.06 -10.14 -4.76
N SER A 125 -14.14 -9.79 -3.47
CA SER A 125 -13.19 -8.90 -2.80
C SER A 125 -11.77 -9.49 -2.78
N LEU A 126 -11.64 -10.74 -2.35
CA LEU A 126 -10.35 -11.41 -2.27
C LEU A 126 -9.76 -11.67 -3.67
N LEU A 127 -10.57 -12.06 -4.65
CA LEU A 127 -10.12 -12.24 -6.03
C LEU A 127 -9.70 -10.90 -6.66
N GLY A 128 -10.43 -9.82 -6.37
CA GLY A 128 -10.09 -8.46 -6.76
C GLY A 128 -8.71 -8.02 -6.23
N ASP A 129 -8.46 -8.21 -4.94
CA ASP A 129 -7.16 -7.90 -4.34
C ASP A 129 -6.02 -8.76 -4.92
N VAL A 130 -6.25 -10.08 -5.07
CA VAL A 130 -5.28 -10.99 -5.71
C VAL A 130 -4.93 -10.54 -7.14
N TYR A 131 -5.91 -10.17 -7.95
CA TYR A 131 -5.66 -9.64 -9.29
C TYR A 131 -4.91 -8.29 -9.24
N GLY A 132 -5.18 -7.45 -8.25
CA GLY A 132 -4.42 -6.23 -7.98
C GLY A 132 -2.94 -6.53 -7.77
N LYS A 133 -2.62 -7.49 -6.90
CA LYS A 133 -1.24 -7.91 -6.59
C LYS A 133 -0.53 -8.59 -7.78
N LEU A 134 -1.28 -9.28 -8.64
CA LEU A 134 -0.78 -9.83 -9.90
C LEU A 134 -0.57 -8.78 -11.01
N GLY A 135 -0.92 -7.51 -10.77
CA GLY A 135 -0.85 -6.45 -11.78
C GLY A 135 -1.96 -6.50 -12.83
N LYS A 136 -2.94 -7.39 -12.70
CA LYS A 136 -4.13 -7.50 -13.56
C LYS A 136 -5.17 -6.44 -13.16
N LYS A 137 -4.78 -5.16 -13.23
CA LYS A 137 -5.56 -4.02 -12.71
C LYS A 137 -6.97 -3.94 -13.28
N ASP A 138 -7.15 -4.13 -14.59
CA ASP A 138 -8.47 -4.01 -15.22
C ASP A 138 -9.46 -5.05 -14.67
N ASN A 139 -9.02 -6.30 -14.51
CA ASN A 139 -9.85 -7.36 -13.95
C ASN A 139 -10.17 -7.11 -12.47
N ALA A 140 -9.18 -6.63 -11.70
CA ALA A 140 -9.36 -6.29 -10.29
C ALA A 140 -10.41 -5.18 -10.10
N VAL A 141 -10.35 -4.12 -10.92
CA VAL A 141 -11.32 -3.02 -10.89
C VAL A 141 -12.72 -3.50 -11.22
N ILE A 142 -12.89 -4.40 -12.19
CA ILE A 142 -14.21 -4.96 -12.54
C ILE A 142 -14.80 -5.72 -11.34
N LEU A 143 -14.02 -6.62 -10.73
CA LEU A 143 -14.52 -7.42 -9.61
C LEU A 143 -14.87 -6.57 -8.38
N LEU A 144 -14.00 -5.62 -8.03
CA LEU A 144 -14.25 -4.74 -6.89
C LEU A 144 -15.41 -3.76 -7.15
N ARG A 145 -15.68 -3.40 -8.41
CA ARG A 145 -16.91 -2.68 -8.77
C ARG A 145 -18.16 -3.51 -8.56
N CYS A 146 -18.13 -4.79 -8.93
CA CYS A 146 -19.24 -5.70 -8.62
C CYS A 146 -19.47 -5.81 -7.11
N VAL A 147 -18.40 -5.83 -6.30
CA VAL A 147 -18.53 -5.78 -4.84
C VAL A 147 -19.26 -4.52 -4.38
N VAL A 148 -18.86 -3.34 -4.87
CA VAL A 148 -19.49 -2.07 -4.50
C VAL A 148 -20.96 -1.99 -4.98
N GLU A 149 -21.28 -2.62 -6.09
CA GLU A 149 -22.66 -2.72 -6.59
C GLU A 149 -23.53 -3.65 -5.73
N LEU A 150 -22.97 -4.76 -5.26
CA LEU A 150 -23.66 -5.72 -4.39
C LEU A 150 -23.82 -5.20 -2.96
N GLU A 151 -22.74 -4.68 -2.38
CA GLU A 151 -22.70 -4.11 -1.03
C GLU A 151 -21.96 -2.76 -1.02
N PRO A 152 -22.70 -1.64 -1.18
CA PRO A 152 -22.12 -0.29 -1.20
C PRO A 152 -21.42 0.14 0.10
N GLY A 153 -21.61 -0.61 1.19
CA GLY A 153 -21.06 -0.33 2.51
C GLY A 153 -19.67 -0.92 2.76
N ILE A 154 -19.09 -1.68 1.83
CA ILE A 154 -17.78 -2.30 2.07
C ILE A 154 -16.67 -1.31 1.78
N VAL A 155 -16.06 -0.84 2.87
CA VAL A 155 -14.96 0.13 2.85
C VAL A 155 -13.73 -0.45 2.16
N GLU A 156 -13.42 -1.72 2.38
CA GLU A 156 -12.25 -2.41 1.81
C GLU A 156 -12.30 -2.44 0.28
N ALA A 157 -13.48 -2.71 -0.30
CA ALA A 157 -13.66 -2.73 -1.74
C ALA A 157 -13.58 -1.32 -2.33
N LEU A 158 -14.16 -0.32 -1.65
CA LEU A 158 -14.03 1.08 -2.04
C LEU A 158 -12.55 1.51 -2.03
N ILE A 159 -11.80 1.22 -0.96
CA ILE A 159 -10.37 1.52 -0.88
C ILE A 159 -9.58 0.73 -1.95
N GLY A 160 -9.84 -0.56 -2.12
CA GLY A 160 -9.18 -1.38 -3.14
C GLY A 160 -9.37 -0.86 -4.56
N THR A 161 -10.60 -0.46 -4.95
CA THR A 161 -10.83 0.17 -6.27
C THR A 161 -10.02 1.45 -6.43
N THR A 162 -9.94 2.28 -5.39
CA THR A 162 -9.26 3.56 -5.46
C THR A 162 -7.76 3.43 -5.60
N GLU A 163 -7.13 2.51 -4.89
CA GLU A 163 -5.68 2.28 -4.95
C GLU A 163 -5.25 1.81 -6.34
N LEU A 164 -6.05 0.92 -6.95
CA LEU A 164 -5.82 0.45 -8.30
C LEU A 164 -5.97 1.56 -9.35
N LEU A 165 -6.97 2.44 -9.17
CA LEU A 165 -7.24 3.57 -10.06
C LEU A 165 -6.31 4.77 -9.80
N HIS A 166 -5.68 4.86 -8.62
CA HIS A 166 -4.82 5.99 -8.23
C HIS A 166 -3.64 6.19 -9.17
N GLY A 167 -3.10 5.10 -9.72
CA GLY A 167 -1.99 5.15 -10.68
C GLY A 167 -2.40 5.59 -12.10
N SER A 168 -3.69 5.72 -12.39
CA SER A 168 -4.15 6.01 -13.75
C SER A 168 -4.00 7.50 -14.11
N PRO A 169 -3.42 7.81 -15.30
CA PRO A 169 -3.39 9.18 -15.80
C PRO A 169 -4.74 9.66 -16.34
N LYS A 170 -5.73 8.77 -16.49
CA LYS A 170 -7.02 9.11 -17.08
C LYS A 170 -7.88 9.88 -16.08
N TRP A 171 -8.24 11.10 -16.46
CA TRP A 171 -9.10 11.99 -15.68
C TRP A 171 -10.41 11.34 -15.18
N LYS A 172 -11.08 10.55 -16.03
CA LYS A 172 -12.35 9.87 -15.67
C LYS A 172 -12.16 8.89 -14.51
N GLU A 173 -11.08 8.11 -14.54
CA GLU A 173 -10.75 7.12 -13.51
C GLU A 173 -10.37 7.80 -12.19
N GLN A 174 -9.71 8.96 -12.24
CA GLN A 174 -9.41 9.77 -11.06
C GLN A 174 -10.68 10.34 -10.39
N ILE A 175 -11.67 10.79 -11.16
CA ILE A 175 -12.96 11.23 -10.61
C ILE A 175 -13.68 10.07 -9.92
N ILE A 176 -13.69 8.90 -10.54
CA ILE A 176 -14.29 7.69 -9.95
C ILE A 176 -13.60 7.35 -8.63
N ALA A 177 -12.26 7.39 -8.59
CA ALA A 177 -11.50 7.13 -7.37
C ALA A 177 -11.77 8.16 -6.26
N ILE A 178 -11.92 9.45 -6.61
CA ILE A 178 -12.31 10.47 -5.63
C ILE A 178 -13.70 10.18 -5.07
N ALA A 179 -14.66 9.80 -5.93
CA ALA A 179 -16.02 9.50 -5.51
C ALA A 179 -16.09 8.30 -4.56
N SER A 180 -15.33 7.22 -4.84
CA SER A 180 -15.30 6.04 -3.96
C SER A 180 -14.60 6.31 -2.63
N TYR A 181 -13.53 7.11 -2.57
CA TYR A 181 -12.94 7.53 -1.28
C TYR A 181 -13.91 8.37 -0.45
N VAL A 182 -14.66 9.29 -1.07
CA VAL A 182 -15.69 10.08 -0.37
C VAL A 182 -16.83 9.20 0.13
N ALA A 183 -17.23 8.17 -0.64
CA ALA A 183 -18.20 7.18 -0.19
C ALA A 183 -17.67 6.38 1.01
N ALA A 184 -16.40 5.93 0.95
CA ALA A 184 -15.75 5.22 2.05
C ALA A 184 -15.69 6.09 3.32
N GLU A 185 -15.32 7.36 3.20
CA GLU A 185 -15.33 8.32 4.32
C GLU A 185 -16.71 8.44 4.97
N LYS A 186 -17.78 8.52 4.15
CA LYS A 186 -19.15 8.60 4.66
C LYS A 186 -19.56 7.34 5.42
N VAL A 187 -19.23 6.16 4.89
CA VAL A 187 -19.54 4.88 5.54
C VAL A 187 -18.81 4.77 6.87
N MET A 188 -17.51 5.03 6.89
CA MET A 188 -16.69 4.98 8.12
C MET A 188 -17.15 5.99 9.18
N ASN A 189 -17.54 7.20 8.78
CA ASN A 189 -18.09 8.19 9.71
C ASN A 189 -19.43 7.74 10.31
N ASN A 190 -20.26 7.01 9.55
CA ASN A 190 -21.53 6.48 10.03
C ASN A 190 -21.33 5.29 10.99
N THR A 191 -20.30 4.46 10.78
CA THR A 191 -19.97 3.34 11.66
C THR A 191 -19.19 3.77 12.91
N SER A 192 -18.89 5.06 13.07
CA SER A 192 -18.01 5.60 14.13
C SER A 192 -16.60 4.99 14.12
N GLU A 193 -16.20 4.39 13.00
CA GLU A 193 -14.86 3.87 12.82
C GLU A 193 -13.90 4.99 12.42
N ARG A 194 -12.67 4.93 12.92
CA ARG A 194 -11.66 5.92 12.59
C ARG A 194 -11.21 5.71 11.15
N VAL A 195 -11.51 6.67 10.29
CA VAL A 195 -10.97 6.73 8.92
C VAL A 195 -9.44 6.70 8.98
N PRO A 196 -8.75 5.77 8.30
CA PRO A 196 -7.30 5.73 8.26
C PRO A 196 -6.71 6.99 7.63
N MET A 197 -5.53 7.38 8.11
CA MET A 197 -4.81 8.57 7.65
C MET A 197 -4.50 8.49 6.14
N GLU A 198 -4.16 7.28 5.68
CA GLU A 198 -3.79 6.95 4.31
C GLU A 198 -4.92 7.31 3.33
N VAL A 199 -6.18 7.16 3.75
CA VAL A 199 -7.36 7.51 2.95
C VAL A 199 -7.38 9.01 2.67
N TYR A 200 -7.20 9.85 3.69
CA TYR A 200 -7.16 11.30 3.51
C TYR A 200 -5.95 11.75 2.69
N ALA A 201 -4.80 11.11 2.87
CA ALA A 201 -3.59 11.42 2.12
C ALA A 201 -3.76 11.11 0.63
N ASN A 202 -4.26 9.92 0.31
CA ASN A 202 -4.47 9.47 -1.07
C ASN A 202 -5.57 10.29 -1.76
N LEU A 203 -6.65 10.64 -1.04
CA LEU A 203 -7.70 11.53 -1.52
C LEU A 203 -7.14 12.92 -1.86
N GLY A 204 -6.30 13.49 -0.99
CA GLY A 204 -5.64 14.78 -1.23
C GLY A 204 -4.75 14.77 -2.48
N VAL A 205 -3.95 13.71 -2.68
CA VAL A 205 -3.11 13.56 -3.89
C VAL A 205 -3.97 13.45 -5.15
N LEU A 206 -5.09 12.72 -5.12
CA LEU A 206 -6.01 12.62 -6.25
C LEU A 206 -6.68 13.96 -6.59
N GLN A 207 -7.19 14.65 -5.58
CA GLN A 207 -7.82 15.97 -5.76
C GLN A 207 -6.82 17.01 -6.28
N GLN A 208 -5.54 16.90 -5.91
CA GLN A 208 -4.47 17.75 -6.45
C GLN A 208 -4.30 17.54 -7.96
N ARG A 209 -4.27 16.30 -8.43
CA ARG A 209 -4.19 16.00 -9.88
C ARG A 209 -5.39 16.51 -10.66
N VAL A 210 -6.55 16.54 -10.01
CA VAL A 210 -7.80 17.08 -10.57
C VAL A 210 -7.86 18.62 -10.46
N GLY A 211 -6.87 19.27 -9.84
CA GLY A 211 -6.80 20.73 -9.69
C GLY A 211 -7.81 21.31 -8.69
N LYS A 212 -8.44 20.47 -7.86
CA LYS A 212 -9.37 20.89 -6.79
C LYS A 212 -8.62 21.27 -5.53
N THR A 213 -7.81 22.30 -5.62
CA THR A 213 -6.80 22.65 -4.59
C THR A 213 -7.42 22.98 -3.22
N ALA A 214 -8.61 23.58 -3.15
CA ALA A 214 -9.29 23.90 -1.88
C ALA A 214 -9.66 22.65 -1.06
N ASP A 215 -10.24 21.63 -1.72
CA ASP A 215 -10.63 20.37 -1.09
C ASP A 215 -9.41 19.61 -0.56
N VAL A 216 -8.29 19.72 -1.28
CA VAL A 216 -7.01 19.10 -0.90
C VAL A 216 -6.54 19.58 0.47
N ILE A 217 -6.58 20.89 0.72
CA ILE A 217 -6.22 21.46 2.04
C ILE A 217 -7.12 20.89 3.13
N THR A 218 -8.42 20.74 2.88
CA THR A 218 -9.34 20.21 3.88
C THR A 218 -9.06 18.76 4.21
N CYS A 219 -8.83 17.91 3.20
CA CYS A 219 -8.49 16.50 3.37
C CYS A 219 -7.20 16.36 4.18
N PHE A 220 -6.16 17.10 3.81
CA PHE A 220 -4.90 17.06 4.53
C PHE A 220 -4.99 17.63 5.94
N LYS A 221 -5.78 18.67 6.20
CA LYS A 221 -6.03 19.16 7.57
C LYS A 221 -6.75 18.12 8.43
N LYS A 222 -7.73 17.39 7.88
CA LYS A 222 -8.39 16.27 8.58
C LYS A 222 -7.37 15.18 8.92
N ALA A 223 -6.53 14.84 7.95
CA ALA A 223 -5.42 13.91 8.11
C ALA A 223 -4.49 14.36 9.26
N LEU A 224 -4.01 15.60 9.24
CA LEU A 224 -3.15 16.17 10.28
C LEU A 224 -3.80 16.15 11.68
N LYS A 225 -5.11 16.42 11.76
CA LYS A 225 -5.85 16.36 13.03
C LYS A 225 -5.87 14.95 13.62
N GLN A 226 -5.94 13.92 12.78
CA GLN A 226 -5.86 12.53 13.24
C GLN A 226 -4.44 12.12 13.64
N LEU A 227 -3.40 12.76 13.09
CA LEU A 227 -2.02 12.45 13.41
C LEU A 227 -1.61 12.92 14.82
N GLY A 228 -2.34 13.86 15.42
CA GLY A 228 -2.00 14.56 16.67
C GLY A 228 -1.63 13.69 17.88
N ASP A 229 -1.85 12.37 17.84
CA ASP A 229 -1.60 11.45 18.96
C ASP A 229 -0.67 10.25 18.65
N SER A 230 -0.27 9.99 17.39
CA SER A 230 0.53 8.79 17.05
C SER A 230 1.79 9.14 16.23
N SER A 231 2.94 9.07 16.90
CA SER A 231 4.19 9.72 16.52
C SER A 231 5.12 8.95 15.55
N THR A 232 4.64 8.03 14.71
CA THR A 232 5.58 7.14 13.97
C THR A 232 5.52 7.15 12.44
N ASP A 233 4.51 7.70 11.77
CA ASP A 233 4.47 7.67 10.27
C ASP A 233 3.90 8.93 9.60
N GLY A 234 3.91 10.08 10.29
CA GLY A 234 3.40 11.36 9.78
C GLY A 234 4.13 11.93 8.56
N SER A 235 5.36 11.45 8.29
CA SER A 235 6.23 11.94 7.22
C SER A 235 5.62 11.81 5.82
N LYS A 236 4.84 10.75 5.57
CA LYS A 236 4.20 10.48 4.27
C LYS A 236 3.13 11.52 3.90
N CYS A 237 2.44 12.07 4.90
CA CYS A 237 1.28 12.93 4.68
C CYS A 237 1.62 14.41 4.62
N HIS A 238 2.76 14.78 5.19
CA HIS A 238 3.20 16.17 5.35
C HIS A 238 3.75 16.80 4.06
N ASN A 239 4.51 16.04 3.27
CA ASN A 239 5.11 16.51 2.03
C ASN A 239 4.05 16.92 0.96
N PRO A 240 2.97 16.15 0.72
CA PRO A 240 1.93 16.53 -0.23
C PRO A 240 1.18 17.83 0.11
N VAL A 241 0.95 18.14 1.40
CA VAL A 241 0.23 19.38 1.79
C VAL A 241 1.05 20.63 1.50
N GLY A 242 2.35 20.60 1.84
CA GLY A 242 3.25 21.73 1.60
C GLY A 242 3.35 22.05 0.11
N ARG A 243 3.39 21.01 -0.73
CA ARG A 243 3.35 21.13 -2.19
C ARG A 243 2.09 21.82 -2.71
N VAL A 244 0.94 21.55 -2.12
CA VAL A 244 -0.32 22.15 -2.54
C VAL A 244 -0.33 23.64 -2.21
N TYR A 245 0.16 24.03 -1.03
CA TYR A 245 0.34 25.44 -0.69
C TYR A 245 1.34 26.14 -1.61
N GLU A 246 2.43 25.47 -2.02
CA GLU A 246 3.36 26.00 -3.04
C GLU A 246 2.66 26.23 -4.39
N GLU A 247 1.89 25.26 -4.89
CA GLU A 247 1.18 25.32 -6.16
C GLU A 247 0.07 26.39 -6.16
N MET A 248 -0.56 26.65 -5.01
CA MET A 248 -1.48 27.78 -4.83
C MET A 248 -0.79 29.15 -4.76
N GLY A 249 0.55 29.19 -4.70
CA GLY A 249 1.31 30.42 -4.48
C GLY A 249 1.31 30.91 -3.03
N ASN A 250 0.67 30.19 -2.10
CA ASN A 250 0.66 30.53 -0.68
C ASN A 250 1.92 29.99 0.03
N ARG A 251 3.05 30.61 -0.30
CA ARG A 251 4.38 30.22 0.17
C ARG A 251 4.57 30.40 1.68
N ASP A 252 3.84 31.32 2.32
CA ASP A 252 3.99 31.54 3.77
C ASP A 252 3.34 30.42 4.60
N CYS A 253 2.18 29.92 4.18
CA CYS A 253 1.56 28.74 4.78
C CYS A 253 2.40 27.47 4.54
N ALA A 254 2.95 27.31 3.33
CA ALA A 254 3.85 26.19 3.02
C ALA A 254 5.08 26.19 3.94
N LYS A 255 5.73 27.35 4.12
CA LYS A 255 6.91 27.49 4.97
C LYS A 255 6.60 27.14 6.43
N LYS A 256 5.54 27.70 7.01
CA LYS A 256 5.13 27.38 8.39
C LYS A 256 4.91 25.89 8.59
N LEU A 257 4.26 25.24 7.61
CA LEU A 257 4.05 23.80 7.66
C LEU A 257 5.38 23.04 7.63
N TYR A 258 6.28 23.35 6.70
CA TYR A 258 7.60 22.72 6.65
C TYR A 258 8.41 22.95 7.94
N ASP A 259 8.37 24.15 8.52
CA ASP A 259 9.02 24.44 9.79
C ASP A 259 8.47 23.54 10.92
N THR A 260 7.13 23.39 11.04
CA THR A 260 6.54 22.46 12.02
C THR A 260 6.91 20.99 11.79
N ILE A 261 7.10 20.58 10.53
CA ILE A 261 7.53 19.22 10.20
C ILE A 261 8.98 19.00 10.63
N LEU A 262 9.83 20.00 10.46
CA LEU A 262 11.24 19.94 10.84
C LEU A 262 11.46 20.01 12.35
N GLU A 263 10.54 20.62 13.10
CA GLU A 263 10.53 20.54 14.57
C GLU A 263 10.39 19.10 15.06
N VAL A 264 9.52 18.31 14.42
CA VAL A 264 9.29 16.90 14.77
C VAL A 264 10.32 15.97 14.12
N TYR A 265 10.70 16.25 12.87
CA TYR A 265 11.62 15.44 12.06
C TYR A 265 12.77 16.30 11.49
N PRO A 266 13.79 16.64 12.28
CA PRO A 266 14.86 17.56 11.88
C PRO A 266 15.70 17.11 10.68
N ARG A 267 15.70 15.80 10.36
CA ARG A 267 16.45 15.20 9.24
C ARG A 267 15.57 14.77 8.07
N PHE A 268 14.33 15.21 8.01
CA PHE A 268 13.45 14.85 6.90
C PHE A 268 13.89 15.55 5.61
N THR A 269 14.53 14.78 4.73
CA THR A 269 15.22 15.31 3.54
C THR A 269 14.28 16.09 2.65
N ASP A 270 13.09 15.54 2.35
CA ASP A 270 12.19 16.16 1.38
C ASP A 270 11.70 17.55 1.80
N CYS A 271 11.37 17.76 3.08
CA CYS A 271 10.96 19.09 3.56
C CYS A 271 12.11 20.09 3.54
N LEU A 272 13.31 19.67 3.95
CA LEU A 272 14.52 20.49 3.83
C LEU A 272 14.79 20.87 2.36
N LEU A 273 14.59 19.95 1.42
CA LEU A 273 14.73 20.22 -0.02
C LEU A 273 13.70 21.22 -0.52
N ARG A 274 12.46 21.10 -0.07
CA ARG A 274 11.39 22.02 -0.47
C ARG A 274 11.64 23.43 0.06
N LEU A 275 12.02 23.55 1.34
CA LEU A 275 12.32 24.83 1.96
C LEU A 275 13.55 25.50 1.32
N ASP A 276 14.57 24.72 0.94
CA ASP A 276 15.71 25.19 0.12
C ASP A 276 15.25 25.78 -1.23
N CYS A 277 14.42 25.05 -1.98
CA CYS A 277 13.87 25.55 -3.25
C CYS A 277 13.09 26.86 -3.06
N MET A 278 12.27 26.95 -2.01
CA MET A 278 11.51 28.17 -1.71
C MET A 278 12.39 29.36 -1.36
N LEU A 279 13.47 29.15 -0.60
CA LEU A 279 14.45 30.20 -0.27
C LEU A 279 15.21 30.68 -1.52
N ARG A 280 15.57 29.74 -2.41
CA ARG A 280 16.22 30.04 -3.69
C ARG A 280 15.31 30.86 -4.61
N ASP A 281 14.02 30.55 -4.68
CA ASP A 281 13.05 31.31 -5.48
C ASP A 281 12.87 32.75 -4.97
N ARG A 282 13.07 33.00 -3.66
CA ARG A 282 13.05 34.34 -3.06
C ARG A 282 14.38 35.10 -3.20
N GLY A 283 15.42 34.47 -3.74
CA GLY A 283 16.77 35.05 -3.84
C GLY A 283 17.60 35.00 -2.55
N HIS A 284 17.13 34.35 -1.50
CA HIS A 284 17.85 34.16 -0.23
C HIS A 284 18.81 32.97 -0.31
N GLU A 285 19.75 33.00 -1.26
CA GLU A 285 20.66 31.89 -1.52
C GLU A 285 21.64 31.61 -0.38
N ALA A 286 21.99 32.61 0.43
CA ALA A 286 22.90 32.44 1.57
C ALA A 286 22.28 31.57 2.68
N ASP A 287 20.98 31.72 2.92
CA ASP A 287 20.25 30.95 3.93
C ASP A 287 19.95 29.53 3.43
N ALA A 288 19.67 29.40 2.12
CA ALA A 288 19.53 28.12 1.44
C ALA A 288 20.79 27.22 1.60
N ILE A 289 21.98 27.81 1.42
CA ILE A 289 23.27 27.10 1.60
C ILE A 289 23.47 26.61 3.04
N LYS A 290 23.06 27.40 4.04
CA LYS A 290 23.17 27.00 5.45
C LYS A 290 22.24 25.83 5.78
N MET A 291 21.06 25.77 5.17
CA MET A 291 20.08 24.71 5.38
C MET A 291 20.45 23.43 4.62
N PHE A 292 21.02 23.56 3.41
CA PHE A 292 21.44 22.42 2.59
C PHE A 292 22.71 22.75 1.77
N ASP A 293 23.83 22.13 2.14
CA ASP A 293 25.12 22.33 1.49
C ASP A 293 25.23 21.49 0.19
N LYS A 294 24.48 21.89 -0.86
CA LYS A 294 24.32 21.19 -2.15
C LYS A 294 25.21 21.70 -3.29
N GLY A 295 25.66 20.77 -4.14
CA GLY A 295 26.41 21.03 -5.38
C GLY A 295 25.71 21.93 -6.41
N ASN A 296 24.37 21.87 -6.51
CA ASN A 296 23.59 22.68 -7.46
C ASN A 296 23.72 24.21 -7.21
N ILE A 297 23.93 24.62 -5.95
CA ILE A 297 24.08 26.04 -5.62
C ILE A 297 25.44 26.53 -6.08
N HIS A 298 26.50 25.73 -5.84
CA HIS A 298 27.84 26.01 -6.35
C HIS A 298 27.88 26.07 -7.88
N LEU A 299 27.09 25.24 -8.59
CA LEU A 299 26.91 25.36 -10.05
C LEU A 299 26.36 26.73 -10.45
N LYS A 300 25.29 27.20 -9.80
CA LYS A 300 24.68 28.50 -10.09
C LYS A 300 25.64 29.67 -9.83
N LYS A 301 26.43 29.59 -8.75
CA LYS A 301 27.46 30.58 -8.38
C LYS A 301 28.76 30.46 -9.19
N ARG A 302 28.87 29.47 -10.09
CA ARG A 302 30.09 29.15 -10.86
C ARG A 302 31.30 28.78 -9.96
N GLU A 303 31.02 28.23 -8.79
CA GLU A 303 31.97 27.71 -7.82
C GLU A 303 32.32 26.24 -8.15
N TRP A 304 32.89 26.03 -9.34
CA TRP A 304 33.04 24.70 -9.95
C TRP A 304 33.77 23.66 -9.09
N VAL A 305 34.76 24.07 -8.30
CA VAL A 305 35.56 23.17 -7.45
C VAL A 305 34.72 22.59 -6.31
N PHE A 306 33.87 23.41 -5.70
CA PHE A 306 32.98 22.96 -4.63
C PHE A 306 31.84 22.10 -5.18
N ALA A 307 31.28 22.48 -6.34
CA ALA A 307 30.29 21.67 -7.05
C ALA A 307 30.84 20.27 -7.38
N GLN A 308 32.03 20.20 -7.98
CA GLN A 308 32.69 18.95 -8.37
C GLN A 308 32.87 18.00 -7.17
N LYS A 309 33.48 18.47 -6.07
CA LYS A 309 33.69 17.65 -4.87
C LYS A 309 32.39 17.07 -4.32
N LYS A 310 31.27 17.80 -4.44
CA LYS A 310 29.97 17.35 -3.96
C LYS A 310 29.41 16.24 -4.84
N TYR A 311 29.48 16.35 -6.16
CA TYR A 311 29.01 15.30 -7.07
C TYR A 311 29.92 14.06 -7.07
N GLU A 312 31.24 14.24 -6.92
CA GLU A 312 32.18 13.12 -6.71
C GLU A 312 31.82 12.31 -5.46
N LYS A 313 31.45 13.00 -4.37
CA LYS A 313 31.00 12.34 -3.15
C LYS A 313 29.71 11.55 -3.38
N VAL A 314 28.76 12.05 -4.19
CA VAL A 314 27.52 11.32 -4.54
C VAL A 314 27.84 10.08 -5.36
N MET A 315 28.71 10.18 -6.37
CA MET A 315 29.13 9.03 -7.19
C MET A 315 29.94 7.99 -6.38
N GLY A 316 30.62 8.41 -5.31
CA GLY A 316 31.32 7.52 -4.39
C GLY A 316 30.43 6.78 -3.37
N MET A 317 29.14 7.12 -3.25
CA MET A 317 28.23 6.48 -2.29
C MET A 317 27.80 5.06 -2.76
N PRO A 318 27.83 4.05 -1.87
CA PRO A 318 27.34 2.71 -2.20
C PRO A 318 25.83 2.77 -2.49
N GLY A 319 25.43 2.38 -3.70
CA GLY A 319 24.04 2.43 -4.19
C GLY A 319 23.73 3.59 -5.15
N LEU A 320 24.60 4.59 -5.27
CA LEU A 320 24.43 5.77 -6.15
C LEU A 320 25.54 5.91 -7.20
N LYS A 321 26.38 4.88 -7.38
CA LYS A 321 27.48 4.87 -8.36
C LYS A 321 27.04 5.22 -9.79
N ASN A 322 25.79 4.93 -10.15
CA ASN A 322 25.22 5.18 -11.46
C ASN A 322 24.12 6.24 -11.49
N ASP A 323 24.17 7.26 -10.63
CA ASP A 323 23.20 8.36 -10.67
C ASP A 323 23.36 9.21 -11.95
N PRO A 324 22.40 9.16 -12.90
CA PRO A 324 22.49 9.90 -14.16
C PRO A 324 22.55 11.42 -13.95
N TYR A 325 21.93 11.91 -12.87
CA TYR A 325 21.92 13.34 -12.56
C TYR A 325 23.31 13.84 -12.13
N ALA A 326 24.01 13.04 -11.32
CA ALA A 326 25.38 13.36 -10.90
C ALA A 326 26.35 13.37 -12.09
N PHE A 327 26.25 12.38 -12.98
CA PHE A 327 27.07 12.31 -14.20
C PHE A 327 26.82 13.47 -15.16
N LEU A 328 25.55 13.78 -15.44
CA LEU A 328 25.21 14.90 -16.31
C LEU A 328 25.68 16.24 -15.72
N SER A 329 25.50 16.42 -14.41
CA SER A 329 25.99 17.61 -13.70
C SER A 329 27.51 17.72 -13.81
N MET A 330 28.25 16.62 -13.66
CA MET A 330 29.70 16.60 -13.81
C MET A 330 30.13 16.90 -15.25
N GLY A 331 29.46 16.33 -16.24
CA GLY A 331 29.67 16.64 -17.66
C GLY A 331 29.49 18.13 -17.96
N ASN A 332 28.46 18.76 -17.38
CA ASN A 332 28.24 20.21 -17.50
C ASN A 332 29.37 21.02 -16.85
N ILE A 333 29.91 20.59 -15.70
CA ILE A 333 31.07 21.23 -15.06
C ILE A 333 32.30 21.13 -15.98
N PHE A 334 32.57 19.97 -16.56
CA PHE A 334 33.69 19.78 -17.48
C PHE A 334 33.53 20.62 -18.75
N MET A 335 32.36 20.60 -19.38
CA MET A 335 32.06 21.43 -20.56
C MET A 335 32.23 22.93 -20.28
N SER A 336 31.78 23.40 -19.11
CA SER A 336 31.92 24.82 -18.72
C SER A 336 33.36 25.29 -18.54
N ASN A 337 34.30 24.35 -18.38
CA ASN A 337 35.72 24.63 -18.20
C ASN A 337 36.53 24.47 -19.50
N LEU A 338 35.92 24.06 -20.62
CA LEU A 338 36.56 24.04 -21.93
C LEU A 338 36.90 25.49 -22.34
N GLY A 339 38.19 25.83 -22.31
CA GLY A 339 38.69 27.16 -22.68
C GLY A 339 39.61 27.83 -21.64
N LYS A 340 39.76 27.28 -20.42
CA LYS A 340 40.73 27.78 -19.42
C LYS A 340 41.92 26.83 -19.30
N LYS A 341 43.08 27.22 -19.85
CA LYS A 341 44.35 26.49 -19.69
C LYS A 341 44.69 26.31 -18.19
N ASN A 342 45.08 25.09 -17.79
CA ASN A 342 45.61 24.69 -16.47
C ASN A 342 44.63 24.46 -15.30
N ARG A 343 43.32 24.29 -15.52
CA ARG A 343 42.40 23.95 -14.41
C ARG A 343 42.15 22.45 -14.18
N TYR A 344 42.48 21.61 -15.18
CA TYR A 344 42.15 20.18 -15.21
C TYR A 344 43.10 19.28 -14.40
N THR A 345 44.30 19.74 -14.06
CA THR A 345 45.39 18.86 -13.61
C THR A 345 45.34 18.44 -12.14
N LYS A 346 44.47 19.03 -11.30
CA LYS A 346 44.56 18.84 -9.84
C LYS A 346 43.46 18.00 -9.18
N ASN A 347 42.35 17.70 -9.87
CA ASN A 347 41.18 17.06 -9.25
C ASN A 347 40.70 15.77 -9.95
N MET A 348 41.46 15.19 -10.89
CA MET A 348 41.10 13.92 -11.54
C MET A 348 41.60 12.72 -10.73
N SER A 349 40.90 12.31 -9.67
CA SER A 349 41.23 11.04 -9.00
C SER A 349 40.08 10.03 -8.97
N LEU A 350 38.84 10.43 -9.29
CA LEU A 350 37.67 9.54 -9.22
C LEU A 350 36.83 9.49 -10.50
N SER A 351 36.86 10.51 -11.36
CA SER A 351 35.97 10.57 -12.54
C SER A 351 36.48 9.82 -13.78
N GLU A 352 37.75 9.42 -13.83
CA GLU A 352 38.31 8.62 -14.93
C GLU A 352 38.09 7.11 -14.74
N VAL A 353 37.62 6.70 -13.56
CA VAL A 353 37.51 5.29 -13.15
C VAL A 353 36.10 4.71 -13.37
N TYR A 354 35.11 5.57 -13.64
CA TYR A 354 33.73 5.22 -13.96
C TYR A 354 33.40 5.62 -15.38
#